data_AF-A0A966W6S7-F1
#
_entry.id   AF-A0A966W6S7-F1
#
_cell.length_a   1.000
_cell.length_b   1.000
_cell.length_c   1.000
_cell.angle_alpha   90.00
_cell.angle_beta   90.00
_cell.angle_gamma   90.00
#
_symmetry.space_group_name_H-M   'P 1'
#
loop_
_entity.id
_entity.type
_entity.pdbx_description
1 polymer ?
#
loop_
_entity_poly.entity_id
_entity_poly.type
_entity_poly.pdbx_seq_one_letter_code
_entity_poly.pdbx_strand_id
1 'polypeptide(L)' 'THIPVKQHSVKIFAEKVKDFVGAIQEGRPAPIPGSQIVRNQAIIDGILRSASIGREVEIEIPEL' A
#
# COMPACT_ATOMS: atom_id res chain seq x y z
N THR A 1 0.42 -15.26 -21.82
CA THR A 1 -0.85 -15.27 -21.08
C THR A 1 -1.41 -13.87 -21.02
N HIS A 2 -2.64 -13.63 -21.46
CA HIS A 2 -3.29 -12.31 -21.35
C HIS A 2 -4.01 -12.24 -20.00
N ILE A 3 -3.60 -11.32 -19.12
CA ILE A 3 -4.32 -11.06 -17.88
C ILE A 3 -5.53 -10.20 -18.24
N PRO A 4 -6.77 -10.64 -17.97
CA PRO A 4 -7.96 -9.84 -18.28
C PRO A 4 -7.99 -8.57 -17.42
N VAL A 5 -8.13 -7.42 -18.07
CA VAL A 5 -8.22 -6.11 -17.40
C VAL A 5 -9.69 -5.75 -17.23
N LYS A 6 -10.12 -5.50 -16.00
CA LYS A 6 -11.47 -4.99 -15.71
C LYS A 6 -11.52 -3.51 -16.10
N GLN A 7 -12.35 -3.19 -17.09
CA GLN A 7 -12.55 -1.81 -17.52
C GLN A 7 -13.36 -1.02 -16.48
N HIS A 8 -12.96 0.23 -16.22
CA HIS A 8 -13.72 1.18 -15.40
C HIS A 8 -13.49 2.61 -15.89
N SER A 9 -14.45 3.49 -15.63
CA SER A 9 -14.38 4.92 -15.97
C SER A 9 -13.77 5.80 -14.86
N VAL A 10 -13.53 5.22 -13.68
CA VAL A 10 -13.03 5.95 -12.51
C VAL A 10 -11.59 6.42 -12.73
N LYS A 11 -11.34 7.72 -12.58
CA LYS A 11 -9.99 8.28 -12.53
C LYS A 11 -9.41 8.08 -11.13
N ILE A 12 -8.99 6.85 -10.82
CA ILE A 12 -8.61 6.41 -9.47
C ILE A 12 -7.59 7.32 -8.78
N PHE A 13 -6.66 7.93 -9.52
CA PHE A 13 -5.68 8.85 -8.96
C PHE A 13 -6.33 10.15 -8.47
N ALA A 14 -7.22 10.73 -9.29
CA ALA A 14 -7.95 11.94 -8.92
C ALA A 14 -8.86 11.71 -7.71
N GLU A 15 -9.56 10.57 -7.66
CA GLU A 15 -10.43 10.22 -6.54
C GLU A 15 -9.63 10.02 -5.24
N LYS A 16 -8.45 9.39 -5.30
CA LYS A 16 -7.57 9.24 -4.13
C LYS A 16 -7.10 10.58 -3.58
N VAL A 17 -6.70 11.50 -4.45
CA VAL A 17 -6.28 12.86 -4.03
C VAL A 17 -7.45 13.61 -3.42
N LYS A 18 -8.63 13.53 -4.05
CA LYS A 18 -9.86 14.17 -3.55
C LYS A 18 -10.25 13.66 -2.16
N ASP A 19 -10.21 12.35 -1.95
CA ASP A 19 -10.55 11.72 -0.66
C ASP A 19 -9.59 12.18 0.46
N PHE A 20 -8.29 12.25 0.15
CA PHE A 20 -7.28 12.77 1.09
C PHE A 20 -7.52 14.24 1.45
N VAL A 21 -7.78 15.10 0.45
CA VAL A 21 -8.08 16.53 0.70
C VAL A 21 -9.38 16.70 1.49
N GLY A 22 -10.41 15.91 1.18
CA GLY A 22 -11.68 15.91 1.93
C GLY A 22 -11.48 15.51 3.39
N ALA A 23 -10.65 14.51 3.68
CA ALA A 23 -10.32 14.14 5.05
C ALA A 23 -9.68 15.28 5.83
N ILE A 24 -8.78 16.06 5.20
CA ILE A 24 -8.17 17.24 5.82
C ILE A 24 -9.23 18.31 6.12
N GLN A 25 -10.09 18.62 5.15
CA GLN A 25 -11.12 19.65 5.30
C GLN A 25 -12.12 19.32 6.42
N GLU A 26 -12.44 18.05 6.59
CA GLU A 26 -13.40 17.55 7.58
C GLU A 26 -12.75 17.17 8.93
N GLY A 27 -11.42 17.30 9.06
CA GLY A 27 -10.70 16.90 10.27
C GLY A 27 -10.71 15.39 10.54
N ARG A 28 -10.90 14.58 9.50
CA ARG A 28 -10.87 13.11 9.58
C ARG A 28 -9.44 12.56 9.47
N PRO A 29 -9.18 11.34 9.99
CA PRO A 29 -7.94 10.63 9.72
C PRO A 29 -7.70 10.42 8.21
N ALA A 30 -6.44 10.23 7.84
CA ALA A 30 -6.09 9.90 6.46
C ALA A 30 -6.84 8.63 6.00
N PRO A 31 -7.38 8.60 4.77
CA PRO A 31 -8.15 7.48 4.24
C PRO A 31 -7.33 6.18 4.13
N ILE A 32 -5.99 6.30 4.07
CA ILE A 32 -5.06 5.18 4.13
C ILE A 32 -4.14 5.39 5.34
N PRO A 33 -4.23 4.53 6.37
CA PRO A 33 -3.36 4.62 7.53
C PRO A 33 -1.89 4.38 7.18
N GLY A 34 -0.98 5.21 7.71
CA GLY A 34 0.45 5.06 7.49
C GLY A 34 1.01 3.71 7.94
N SER A 35 0.44 3.11 8.99
CA SER A 35 0.82 1.77 9.48
C SER A 35 0.65 0.67 8.43
N GLN A 36 -0.35 0.78 7.55
CA GLN A 36 -0.52 -0.16 6.44
C GLN A 36 0.58 0.00 5.39
N ILE A 37 1.06 1.24 5.17
CA ILE A 37 2.17 1.50 4.25
C ILE A 37 3.47 0.90 4.80
N VAL A 38 3.73 1.04 6.10
CA VAL A 38 4.90 0.44 6.76
C VAL A 38 4.87 -1.08 6.62
N ARG A 39 3.72 -1.72 6.86
CA ARG A 39 3.54 -3.16 6.65
C ARG A 39 3.85 -3.58 5.20
N ASN A 40 3.36 -2.83 4.22
CA ASN A 40 3.63 -3.14 2.81
C ASN A 40 5.12 -3.00 2.48
N GLN A 41 5.81 -1.99 3.01
CA GLN A 41 7.25 -1.84 2.81
C GLN A 41 8.05 -2.97 3.44
N ALA A 42 7.68 -3.43 4.64
CA ALA A 42 8.31 -4.56 5.29
C ALA A 42 8.16 -5.87 4.48
N ILE A 43 7.00 -6.08 3.85
CA ILE A 43 6.77 -7.23 2.96
C ILE A 43 7.66 -7.15 1.71
N ILE A 44 7.72 -5.98 1.06
CA ILE A 44 8.54 -5.77 -0.14
C ILE A 44 10.02 -6.00 0.18
N ASP A 45 10.51 -5.45 1.30
CA ASP A 45 11.86 -5.71 1.80
C ASP A 45 12.11 -7.21 2.04
N GLY A 46 11.18 -7.90 2.70
CA GLY A 46 11.26 -9.33 2.93
C GLY A 46 11.36 -10.15 1.64
N ILE A 47 10.62 -9.79 0.60
CA ILE A 47 10.72 -10.42 -0.73
C ILE A 47 12.12 -10.24 -1.30
N LEU A 48 12.68 -9.03 -1.23
CA LEU A 48 14.02 -8.73 -1.75
C LEU A 48 15.11 -9.50 -0.98
N ARG A 49 15.04 -9.52 0.37
CA ARG A 49 15.98 -10.27 1.21
C ARG A 49 15.89 -11.77 0.95
N SER A 50 14.68 -12.33 0.92
CA SER A 50 14.44 -13.75 0.61
C SER A 50 15.02 -14.14 -0.75
N ALA A 51 14.77 -13.33 -1.79
CA ALA A 51 15.29 -13.56 -3.13
C ALA A 51 16.82 -13.58 -3.17
N SER A 52 17.50 -12.75 -2.37
CA SER A 52 18.96 -12.68 -2.32
C SER A 52 19.63 -13.92 -1.71
N ILE A 53 18.94 -14.60 -0.79
CA ILE A 53 19.49 -15.75 -0.06
C ILE A 53 18.87 -17.09 -0.47
N GLY A 54 17.82 -17.07 -1.30
CA GLY A 54 17.13 -18.26 -1.79
C GLY A 54 16.40 -19.08 -0.72
N ARG A 55 15.99 -18.46 0.38
CA ARG A 55 15.24 -19.10 1.48
C ARG A 55 14.34 -18.11 2.20
N GLU A 56 13.43 -18.65 3.01
CA GLU A 56 12.51 -17.86 3.83
C GLU A 56 13.26 -16.90 4.78
N VAL A 57 12.63 -15.75 5.04
CA VAL A 57 13.12 -14.72 5.96
C VAL A 57 12.03 -14.35 6.94
N GLU A 58 12.42 -14.06 8.18
CA GLU A 58 11.54 -13.44 9.15
C GLU A 58 11.32 -11.96 8.81
N ILE A 59 10.10 -11.49 9.07
CA ILE A 59 9.69 -10.09 8.89
C ILE A 59 9.13 -9.62 10.23
N GLU A 60 9.87 -8.72 10.87
CA GLU A 60 9.42 -8.02 12.08
C GLU A 60 8.84 -6.67 11.69
N ILE A 61 7.60 -6.39 12.11
CA ILE A 61 6.97 -5.09 11.91
C ILE A 61 6.87 -4.44 13.28
N PRO A 62 7.56 -3.32 13.53
CA PRO A 62 7.47 -2.62 14.81
C PRO A 62 6.03 -2.15 15.04
N GLU A 63 5.55 -2.26 16.27
CA GLU A 63 4.31 -1.60 16.69
C GLU A 63 4.56 -0.08 16.74
N LEU A 64 3.62 0.69 16.18
CA LEU A 64 3.64 2.15 16.11
C LEU A 64 2.68 2.75 17.13
#